data_AF-A0A3C7VW27-F1
#
_entry.id   AF-A0A3C7VW27-F1
#
_cell.length_a   1.000
_cell.length_b   1.000
_cell.length_c   1.000
_cell.angle_alpha   90.00
_cell.angle_beta   90.00
_cell.angle_gamma   90.00
#
_symmetry.space_group_name_H-M   'P 1'
#
loop_
_entity.id
_entity.type
_entity.pdbx_description
1 polymer ?
#
loop_
_entity_poly.entity_id
_entity_poly.type
_entity_poly.pdbx_seq_one_letter_code
_entity_poly.pdbx_strand_id
1 'polypeptide(L)'
;MGQTVTIATRESALALWQAEYVRDALTASHPGLRVELLGMTSRGDQILDVPLAKVGGKGLFVKELETALLDRSADIAVHSMKDVPMEFPEGLGLGVICEREEPTDAFVSNRYERVEDLPAGAVVGTSSLRRECQLRARRPDLTVRFLRGNVQTRLRKLDD
;
A
#
# COMPACT_ATOMS: atom_id res chain seq x y z
N MET A 1 -16.33 30.72 -7.63
CA MET A 1 -16.06 29.29 -7.84
C MET A 1 -15.59 28.73 -6.51
N GLY A 2 -16.15 27.60 -6.06
CA GLY A 2 -15.70 26.97 -4.81
C GLY A 2 -14.26 26.48 -4.95
N GLN A 3 -13.55 26.38 -3.83
CA GLN A 3 -12.20 25.82 -3.80
C GLN A 3 -12.27 24.33 -4.20
N THR A 4 -11.37 23.90 -5.08
CA THR A 4 -11.20 22.49 -5.45
C THR A 4 -9.90 21.98 -4.85
N VAL A 5 -9.92 20.76 -4.33
CA VAL A 5 -8.73 20.02 -3.89
C VAL A 5 -8.62 18.75 -4.71
N THR A 6 -7.50 18.56 -5.39
CA THR A 6 -7.19 17.37 -6.17
C THR A 6 -6.29 16.43 -5.38
N ILE A 7 -6.76 15.19 -5.19
CA ILE A 7 -6.05 14.13 -4.47
C ILE A 7 -5.36 13.21 -5.48
N ALA A 8 -4.03 13.19 -5.48
CA ALA A 8 -3.26 12.18 -6.19
C ALA A 8 -3.33 10.83 -5.45
N THR A 9 -3.65 9.76 -6.19
CA THR A 9 -3.70 8.40 -5.63
C THR A 9 -3.30 7.35 -6.67
N ARG A 10 -2.89 6.17 -6.20
CA ARG A 10 -2.67 5.01 -7.07
C ARG A 10 -3.99 4.38 -7.49
N GLU A 11 -3.99 3.72 -8.64
CA GLU A 11 -5.19 3.10 -9.22
C GLU A 11 -5.56 1.72 -8.62
N SER A 12 -4.75 1.19 -7.69
CA SER A 12 -5.12 -0.05 -7.02
C SER A 12 -6.38 0.14 -6.18
N ALA A 13 -7.27 -0.87 -6.13
CA ALA A 13 -8.54 -0.78 -5.42
C ALA A 13 -8.41 -0.29 -3.97
N LEU A 14 -7.37 -0.73 -3.25
CA LEU A 14 -7.11 -0.26 -1.88
C LEU A 14 -6.69 1.22 -1.82
N ALA A 15 -5.89 1.69 -2.78
CA ALA A 15 -5.44 3.08 -2.82
C ALA A 15 -6.58 4.04 -3.20
N LEU A 16 -7.46 3.62 -4.13
CA LEU A 16 -8.68 4.35 -4.43
C LEU A 16 -9.58 4.45 -3.21
N TRP A 17 -9.82 3.33 -2.50
CA TRP A 17 -10.59 3.35 -1.26
C TRP A 17 -10.00 4.30 -0.20
N GLN A 18 -8.68 4.33 -0.05
CA GLN A 18 -8.01 5.26 0.87
C GLN A 18 -8.22 6.73 0.46
N ALA A 19 -8.17 7.03 -0.83
CA ALA A 19 -8.41 8.38 -1.35
C ALA A 19 -9.88 8.80 -1.19
N GLU A 20 -10.82 7.87 -1.40
CA GLU A 20 -12.25 8.08 -1.15
C GLU A 20 -12.53 8.33 0.33
N TYR A 21 -11.91 7.58 1.23
CA TYR A 21 -12.00 7.81 2.68
C TYR A 21 -11.59 9.25 3.06
N VAL A 22 -10.46 9.72 2.53
CA VAL A 22 -9.98 11.10 2.78
C VAL A 22 -10.90 12.13 2.12
N ARG A 23 -11.36 11.88 0.88
CA ARG A 23 -12.34 12.74 0.19
C ARG A 23 -13.59 12.94 1.03
N ASP A 24 -14.17 11.85 1.53
CA ASP A 24 -15.42 11.88 2.26
C ASP A 24 -15.27 12.64 3.59
N ALA A 25 -14.14 12.45 4.29
CA ALA A 25 -13.81 13.21 5.49
C ALA A 25 -13.63 14.72 5.22
N LEU A 26 -12.98 15.08 4.11
CA LEU A 26 -12.79 16.48 3.70
C LEU A 26 -14.13 17.13 3.35
N THR A 27 -14.96 16.47 2.56
CA THR A 27 -16.29 16.97 2.15
C THR A 27 -17.23 17.09 3.34
N ALA A 28 -17.20 16.16 4.29
CA ALA A 28 -18.00 16.23 5.51
C ALA A 28 -17.60 17.41 6.41
N SER A 29 -16.29 17.68 6.53
CA SER A 29 -15.76 18.74 7.39
C SER A 29 -15.83 20.13 6.75
N HIS A 30 -15.90 20.21 5.42
CA HIS A 30 -15.90 21.47 4.67
C HIS A 30 -17.04 21.50 3.64
N PRO A 31 -18.28 21.80 4.06
CA PRO A 31 -19.42 21.90 3.16
C PRO A 31 -19.16 22.94 2.06
N GLY A 32 -19.09 22.49 0.80
CA GLY A 32 -18.81 23.34 -0.36
C GLY A 32 -17.41 23.19 -0.96
N LEU A 33 -16.52 22.44 -0.30
CA LEU A 33 -15.24 22.01 -0.89
C LEU A 33 -15.50 20.96 -1.97
N ARG A 34 -15.03 21.21 -3.19
CA ARG A 34 -15.01 20.19 -4.24
C ARG A 34 -13.73 19.37 -4.12
N VAL A 35 -13.84 18.05 -4.14
CA VAL A 35 -12.68 17.17 -4.06
C VAL A 35 -12.67 16.26 -5.28
N GLU A 36 -11.54 16.23 -5.99
CA GLU A 36 -11.33 15.43 -7.20
C GLU A 36 -10.23 14.39 -6.96
N LEU A 37 -10.33 13.23 -7.60
CA LEU A 37 -9.33 12.17 -7.52
C LEU A 37 -8.55 12.09 -8.82
N LEU A 38 -7.22 12.22 -8.73
CA LEU A 38 -6.29 12.00 -9.83
C LEU A 38 -5.65 10.61 -9.67
N GLY A 39 -6.19 9.64 -10.40
CA GLY A 39 -5.63 8.29 -10.45
C GLY A 39 -4.33 8.25 -11.25
N MET A 40 -3.30 7.60 -10.71
CA MET A 40 -1.98 7.49 -11.32
C MET A 40 -1.48 6.04 -11.29
N THR A 41 -0.93 5.59 -12.41
CA THR A 41 -0.22 4.31 -12.49
C THR A 41 1.25 4.53 -12.11
N SER A 42 1.76 3.83 -11.08
CA SER A 42 3.17 3.92 -10.71
C SER A 42 4.04 2.88 -11.45
N ARG A 43 5.33 3.13 -11.61
CA ARG A 43 6.27 2.10 -12.15
C ARG A 43 6.29 0.84 -11.29
N GLY A 44 6.10 0.97 -9.97
CA GLY A 44 5.97 -0.17 -9.05
C GLY A 44 4.76 -1.06 -9.35
N ASP A 45 3.70 -0.52 -9.95
CA ASP A 45 2.53 -1.28 -10.39
C ASP A 45 2.79 -2.04 -11.70
N GLN A 46 3.74 -1.57 -12.52
CA GLN A 46 4.11 -2.19 -13.79
C GLN A 46 5.17 -3.30 -13.63
N ILE A 47 6.00 -3.24 -12.58
CA ILE A 47 7.12 -4.19 -12.37
C ILE A 47 6.75 -5.25 -11.33
N LEU A 48 6.14 -6.36 -11.77
CA LEU A 48 5.71 -7.44 -10.88
C LEU A 48 6.74 -8.57 -10.70
N ASP A 49 7.70 -8.72 -11.62
CA ASP A 49 8.50 -9.96 -11.77
C ASP A 49 9.87 -9.98 -11.05
N VAL A 50 10.22 -8.91 -10.31
CA VAL A 50 11.54 -8.79 -9.66
C VAL A 50 11.42 -8.49 -8.16
N PRO A 51 12.17 -9.13 -7.25
CA PRO A 51 12.10 -8.89 -5.80
C PRO A 51 12.28 -7.44 -5.38
N LEU A 52 11.54 -6.94 -4.37
CA LEU A 52 11.54 -5.49 -4.02
C LEU A 52 12.92 -5.02 -3.55
N ALA A 53 13.62 -5.91 -2.84
CA ALA A 53 15.01 -5.74 -2.45
C ALA A 53 15.98 -5.62 -3.64
N LYS A 54 15.64 -6.18 -4.80
CA LYS A 54 16.45 -6.12 -6.04
C LYS A 54 16.08 -4.97 -6.97
N VAL A 55 14.88 -4.39 -6.87
CA VAL A 55 14.45 -3.27 -7.74
C VAL A 55 15.06 -1.92 -7.32
N GLY A 56 15.71 -1.83 -6.15
CA GLY A 56 16.65 -0.75 -5.85
C GLY A 56 16.14 0.65 -6.21
N GLY A 57 15.07 1.11 -5.58
CA GLY A 57 14.55 2.45 -5.78
C GLY A 57 13.67 2.86 -4.61
N LYS A 58 14.23 3.62 -3.66
CA LYS A 58 13.43 4.34 -2.66
C LYS A 58 12.39 5.17 -3.44
N GLY A 59 11.09 5.01 -3.15
CA GLY A 59 10.02 5.79 -3.80
C GLY A 59 9.32 5.20 -5.03
N LEU A 60 9.46 3.89 -5.33
CA LEU A 60 8.81 3.20 -6.47
C LEU A 60 7.28 3.34 -6.58
N PHE A 61 6.61 3.72 -5.49
CA PHE A 61 5.15 3.94 -5.42
C PHE A 61 4.77 5.40 -5.14
N VAL A 62 5.75 6.28 -4.96
CA VAL A 62 5.55 7.63 -4.43
C VAL A 62 6.01 8.70 -5.42
N LYS A 63 7.03 8.39 -6.25
CA LYS A 63 7.62 9.36 -7.18
C LYS A 63 6.62 10.00 -8.14
N GLU A 64 5.71 9.23 -8.70
CA GLU A 64 4.68 9.74 -9.60
C GLU A 64 3.72 10.68 -8.87
N LEU A 65 3.35 10.35 -7.62
CA LEU A 65 2.50 11.19 -6.78
C LEU A 65 3.24 12.48 -6.36
N GLU A 66 4.52 12.38 -5.97
CA GLU A 66 5.37 13.54 -5.67
C GLU A 66 5.51 14.47 -6.87
N THR A 67 5.63 13.92 -8.08
CA THR A 67 5.69 14.70 -9.31
C THR A 67 4.40 15.50 -9.51
N ALA A 68 3.24 14.87 -9.28
CA ALA A 68 1.94 15.54 -9.38
C ALA A 68 1.76 16.68 -8.36
N LEU A 69 2.37 16.56 -7.17
CA LEU A 69 2.37 17.63 -6.18
C LEU A 69 3.30 18.78 -6.58
N LEU A 70 4.51 18.45 -7.08
CA LEU A 70 5.51 19.45 -7.46
C LEU A 70 5.10 20.24 -8.71
N ASP A 71 4.45 19.59 -9.67
CA ASP A 71 3.95 20.25 -10.90
C ASP A 71 2.58 20.91 -10.72
N ARG A 72 1.98 20.78 -9.53
CA ARG A 72 0.66 21.33 -9.15
C ARG A 72 -0.51 20.76 -9.96
N SER A 73 -0.37 19.55 -10.51
CA SER A 73 -1.51 18.80 -11.03
C SER A 73 -2.37 18.18 -9.92
N ALA A 74 -1.81 18.03 -8.71
CA ALA A 74 -2.52 17.67 -7.50
C ALA A 74 -2.13 18.55 -6.31
N ASP A 75 -3.03 18.66 -5.33
CA ASP A 75 -2.83 19.47 -4.12
C ASP A 75 -2.34 18.61 -2.93
N ILE A 76 -2.83 17.38 -2.82
CA ILE A 76 -2.44 16.42 -1.79
C ILE A 76 -2.27 15.01 -2.38
N ALA A 77 -1.48 14.17 -1.73
CA ALA A 77 -1.34 12.75 -2.06
C ALA A 77 -1.74 11.88 -0.87
N VAL A 78 -2.46 10.80 -1.12
CA VAL A 78 -2.89 9.85 -0.08
C VAL A 78 -2.10 8.55 -0.18
N HIS A 79 -1.57 8.10 0.95
CA HIS A 79 -0.73 6.91 1.04
C HIS A 79 -1.10 6.02 2.22
N SER A 80 -0.84 4.72 2.05
CA SER A 80 -0.60 3.85 3.20
C SER A 80 0.69 4.28 3.90
N MET A 81 0.62 4.62 5.19
CA MET A 81 1.76 5.21 5.92
C MET A 81 3.04 4.38 5.88
N LYS A 82 2.92 3.04 5.84
CA LYS A 82 4.08 2.13 5.75
C LYS A 82 4.88 2.26 4.44
N ASP A 83 4.30 2.87 3.42
CA ASP A 83 4.88 3.01 2.07
C ASP A 83 5.46 4.43 1.86
N VAL A 84 5.31 5.34 2.83
CA VAL A 84 5.87 6.71 2.81
C VAL A 84 7.38 6.66 3.09
N PRO A 85 8.23 7.33 2.28
CA PRO A 85 9.67 7.36 2.51
C PRO A 85 10.03 8.17 3.75
N MET A 86 11.24 7.93 4.29
CA MET A 86 11.77 8.70 5.42
C MET A 86 12.20 10.12 5.03
N GLU A 87 12.64 10.29 3.79
CA GLU A 87 13.11 11.56 3.23
C GLU A 87 12.09 12.04 2.20
N PHE A 88 11.84 13.36 2.17
CA PHE A 88 10.95 14.00 1.22
C PHE A 88 11.74 14.88 0.26
N PRO A 89 11.31 15.01 -1.00
CA PRO A 89 11.79 16.08 -1.87
C PRO A 89 11.56 17.46 -1.22
N GLU A 90 12.43 18.41 -1.53
CA GLU A 90 12.25 19.79 -1.08
C GLU A 90 10.88 20.33 -1.52
N GLY A 91 10.18 20.99 -0.60
CA GLY A 91 8.83 21.53 -0.83
C GLY A 91 7.69 20.54 -0.57
N LEU A 92 7.97 19.26 -0.33
CA LEU A 92 6.98 18.25 0.06
C LEU A 92 7.16 17.83 1.52
N GLY A 93 6.10 17.26 2.11
CA GLY A 93 6.15 16.71 3.45
C GLY A 93 4.88 15.97 3.85
N LEU A 94 4.95 15.26 4.96
CA LEU A 94 3.78 14.61 5.57
C LEU A 94 3.02 15.61 6.45
N GLY A 95 1.90 16.13 5.95
CA GLY A 95 1.09 17.10 6.68
C GLY A 95 0.08 16.49 7.67
N VAL A 96 -0.46 15.31 7.38
CA VAL A 96 -1.58 14.72 8.12
C VAL A 96 -1.41 13.22 8.28
N ILE A 97 -1.74 12.71 9.47
CA ILE A 97 -1.87 11.28 9.76
C ILE A 97 -3.31 11.07 10.22
N CYS A 98 -4.05 10.22 9.50
CA CYS A 98 -5.42 9.87 9.84
C CYS A 98 -5.49 8.95 11.07
N GLU A 99 -6.69 8.76 11.62
CA GLU A 99 -6.93 7.73 12.64
C GLU A 99 -6.47 6.35 12.15
N ARG A 100 -5.82 5.61 13.04
CA ARG A 100 -5.12 4.38 12.69
C ARG A 100 -6.08 3.20 12.78
N GLU A 101 -6.25 2.52 11.66
CA GLU A 101 -6.92 1.22 11.63
C GLU A 101 -6.10 0.10 12.28
N GLU A 102 -6.74 -1.05 12.48
CA GLU A 102 -6.15 -2.24 13.12
C GLU A 102 -4.72 -2.56 12.59
N PRO A 103 -3.68 -2.45 13.43
CA PRO A 103 -2.28 -2.50 12.98
C PRO A 103 -1.66 -3.90 12.95
N THR A 104 -2.48 -4.96 12.96
CA THR A 104 -2.02 -6.35 13.03
C THR A 104 -1.84 -7.00 11.66
N ASP A 105 -0.96 -8.01 11.61
CA ASP A 105 -0.87 -8.89 10.45
C ASP A 105 -1.99 -9.95 10.52
N ALA A 106 -2.64 -10.25 9.39
CA ALA A 106 -3.63 -11.32 9.29
C ALA A 106 -3.01 -12.60 8.70
N PHE A 107 -3.40 -13.76 9.24
CA PHE A 107 -3.19 -15.05 8.59
C PHE A 107 -4.36 -15.34 7.65
N VAL A 108 -4.06 -15.75 6.42
CA VAL A 108 -5.08 -16.02 5.40
C VAL A 108 -4.77 -17.38 4.78
N SER A 109 -5.73 -18.29 4.87
CA SER A 109 -5.63 -19.64 4.31
C SER A 109 -7.02 -20.19 4.01
N ASN A 110 -7.15 -20.95 2.93
CA ASN A 110 -8.38 -21.64 2.56
C ASN A 110 -8.60 -22.95 3.33
N ARG A 111 -7.56 -23.49 3.99
CA ARG A 111 -7.57 -24.85 4.56
C ARG A 111 -7.27 -24.91 6.06
N TYR A 112 -6.54 -23.94 6.58
CA TYR A 112 -6.06 -23.93 7.96
C TYR A 112 -6.53 -22.66 8.66
N GLU A 113 -6.93 -22.74 9.92
CA GLU A 113 -7.44 -21.58 10.66
C GLU A 113 -6.30 -20.74 11.25
N ARG A 114 -5.17 -21.39 11.57
CA ARG A 114 -4.04 -20.75 12.25
C ARG A 114 -2.71 -21.13 11.60
N VAL A 115 -1.70 -20.27 11.82
CA VAL A 115 -0.32 -20.56 11.40
C VAL A 115 0.20 -21.83 12.08
N GLU A 116 -0.23 -22.10 13.32
CA GLU A 116 0.17 -23.28 14.08
C GLU A 116 -0.32 -24.59 13.42
N ASP A 117 -1.45 -24.56 12.71
CA ASP A 117 -2.07 -25.74 12.10
C ASP A 117 -1.40 -26.18 10.79
N LEU A 118 -0.49 -25.36 10.26
CA LEU A 118 0.24 -25.67 9.03
C LEU A 118 1.13 -26.92 9.23
N PRO A 119 1.10 -27.90 8.31
CA PRO A 119 1.99 -29.06 8.39
C PRO A 119 3.45 -28.66 8.14
N ALA A 120 4.38 -29.50 8.59
CA ALA A 120 5.80 -29.31 8.34
C ALA A 120 6.08 -29.17 6.84
N GLY A 121 6.92 -28.19 6.46
CA GLY A 121 7.25 -27.90 5.07
C GLY A 121 6.18 -27.13 4.30
N ALA A 122 5.06 -26.75 4.93
CA ALA A 122 4.02 -25.95 4.26
C ALA A 122 4.58 -24.62 3.74
N VAL A 123 3.98 -24.15 2.64
CA VAL A 123 4.43 -22.94 1.93
C VAL A 123 3.64 -21.73 2.41
N VAL A 124 4.35 -20.66 2.80
CA VAL A 124 3.75 -19.37 3.17
C VAL A 124 4.25 -18.27 2.23
N GLY A 125 3.31 -17.56 1.60
CA GLY A 125 3.61 -16.49 0.66
C GLY A 125 3.79 -15.12 1.32
N THR A 126 4.99 -14.55 1.30
CA THR A 126 5.25 -13.14 1.68
C THR A 126 6.49 -12.59 1.00
N SER A 127 6.47 -11.29 0.69
CA SER A 127 7.66 -10.54 0.23
C SER A 127 8.23 -9.60 1.30
N SER A 128 7.66 -9.64 2.52
CA SER A 128 8.12 -8.81 3.63
C SER A 128 9.17 -9.55 4.44
N LEU A 129 10.41 -9.04 4.43
CA LEU A 129 11.49 -9.56 5.28
C LEU A 129 11.12 -9.51 6.77
N ARG A 130 10.37 -8.48 7.18
CA ARG A 130 9.84 -8.35 8.55
C ARG A 130 8.96 -9.55 8.93
N ARG A 131 8.03 -9.94 8.05
CA ARG A 131 7.13 -11.08 8.31
C ARG A 131 7.89 -12.40 8.23
N GLU A 132 8.76 -12.54 7.25
CA GLU A 132 9.55 -13.74 7.04
C GLU A 132 10.47 -14.05 8.23
N CYS A 133 11.21 -13.07 8.75
CA CYS A 133 12.11 -13.31 9.88
C CYS A 133 11.34 -13.74 11.14
N GLN A 134 10.20 -13.11 11.42
CA GLN A 134 9.34 -13.46 12.55
C GLN A 134 8.73 -14.85 12.40
N LEU A 135 8.29 -15.21 11.18
CA LEU A 135 7.72 -16.52 10.91
C LEU A 135 8.76 -17.62 11.05
N ARG A 136 9.95 -17.47 10.44
CA ARG A 136 11.04 -18.45 10.53
C ARG A 136 11.56 -18.64 11.94
N ALA A 137 11.54 -17.58 12.77
CA ALA A 137 11.93 -17.68 14.17
C ALA A 137 10.96 -18.55 14.99
N ARG A 138 9.67 -18.56 14.64
CA ARG A 138 8.62 -19.33 15.36
C ARG A 138 8.37 -20.71 14.74
N ARG A 139 8.46 -20.82 13.42
CA ARG A 139 8.15 -22.00 12.60
C ARG A 139 9.24 -22.20 11.55
N PRO A 140 10.44 -22.64 11.96
CA PRO A 140 11.59 -22.82 11.06
C PRO A 140 11.38 -23.92 10.01
N ASP A 141 10.37 -24.77 10.22
CA ASP A 141 9.97 -25.86 9.33
C ASP A 141 9.17 -25.38 8.09
N LEU A 142 8.66 -24.15 8.10
CA LEU A 142 7.85 -23.62 6.99
C LEU A 142 8.73 -23.12 5.84
N THR A 143 8.25 -23.33 4.62
CA THR A 143 8.89 -22.79 3.40
C THR A 143 8.29 -21.44 3.06
N VAL A 144 9.08 -20.36 3.20
CA VAL A 144 8.63 -19.03 2.80
C VAL A 144 8.92 -18.80 1.31
N ARG A 145 7.88 -18.45 0.55
CA ARG A 145 8.00 -18.09 -0.88
C ARG A 145 7.59 -16.64 -1.12
N PHE A 146 8.19 -16.06 -2.14
CA PHE A 146 7.91 -14.70 -2.56
C PHE A 146 6.48 -14.56 -3.08
N LEU A 147 5.77 -13.52 -2.61
CA LEU A 147 4.39 -13.23 -3.03
C LEU A 147 4.19 -11.74 -3.30
N ARG A 148 3.77 -11.42 -4.53
CA ARG A 148 3.58 -10.07 -5.04
C ARG A 148 2.26 -9.87 -5.77
N GLY A 149 1.91 -8.60 -5.90
CA GLY A 149 0.65 -8.08 -6.43
C GLY A 149 -0.09 -7.26 -5.37
N ASN A 150 -1.13 -6.56 -5.81
CA ASN A 150 -2.15 -5.98 -4.93
C ASN A 150 -2.89 -7.10 -4.15
N VAL A 151 -3.77 -6.71 -3.22
CA VAL A 151 -4.46 -7.65 -2.33
C VAL A 151 -5.20 -8.73 -3.13
N GLN A 152 -5.95 -8.34 -4.15
CA GLN A 152 -6.78 -9.22 -4.97
C GLN A 152 -5.93 -10.22 -5.75
N THR A 153 -4.80 -9.79 -6.32
CA THR A 153 -3.86 -10.70 -7.00
C THR A 153 -3.24 -11.71 -6.06
N ARG A 154 -3.01 -11.34 -4.78
CA ARG A 154 -2.49 -12.27 -3.78
C ARG A 154 -3.51 -13.30 -3.33
N LEU A 155 -4.78 -12.89 -3.18
CA LEU A 155 -5.87 -13.79 -2.85
C LEU A 155 -6.11 -14.80 -3.98
N ARG A 156 -6.14 -14.37 -5.24
CA ARG A 156 -6.24 -15.30 -6.38
C ARG A 156 -5.12 -16.34 -6.40
N LYS A 157 -3.86 -15.92 -6.14
CA LYS A 157 -2.71 -16.85 -6.02
C LYS A 157 -2.79 -17.83 -4.84
N LEU A 158 -3.64 -17.56 -3.85
CA LEU A 158 -3.91 -18.47 -2.74
C LEU A 158 -5.03 -19.46 -3.09
N ASP A 159 -5.97 -19.03 -3.94
CA ASP A 159 -7.09 -19.84 -4.40
C ASP A 159 -6.68 -20.83 -5.51
N ASP A 160 -5.78 -20.40 -6.39
CA ASP A 160 -5.19 -21.18 -7.49
C ASP A 160 -4.02 -22.09 -7.03
#